data_AF-A7RME9-F1
#
_entry.id   AF-A7RME9-F1
#
_cell.length_a   1.000
_cell.length_b   1.000
_cell.length_c   1.000
_cell.angle_alpha   90.00
_cell.angle_beta   90.00
_cell.angle_gamma   90.00
#
_symmetry.space_group_name_H-M   'P 1'
#
loop_
_entity.id
_entity.type
_entity.pdbx_description
1 polymer ?
#
loop_
_entity_poly.entity_id
_entity_poly.type
_entity_poly.pdbx_seq_one_letter_code
_entity_poly.pdbx_strand_id
1 'polypeptide(L)'
;GVMGTRPQVVMGTRPQGMMGTRSQEVIGTRPKMVKFTRPLGVMGSDALGMMGTRPQGVMGTRPQGVMGTRPMRVKFTRPIGIMGSDPQGMMGTRVQGVMGTRPKGIKFTSP
;
A
#
# COMPACT_ATOMS: atom_id res chain seq x y z
N GLY A 1 2.30 -2.90 -18.54
CA GLY A 1 2.02 -3.41 -17.18
C GLY A 1 2.91 -4.61 -16.90
N VAL A 2 3.07 -4.96 -15.62
CA VAL A 2 3.85 -6.14 -15.21
C VAL A 2 2.89 -7.21 -14.73
N MET A 3 2.91 -8.36 -15.39
CA MET A 3 2.11 -9.52 -15.00
C MET A 3 3.04 -10.69 -14.75
N GLY A 4 2.92 -11.30 -13.58
CA GLY A 4 3.73 -12.46 -13.25
C GLY A 4 3.46 -12.96 -11.84
N THR A 5 3.85 -14.19 -11.56
CA THR A 5 3.65 -14.77 -10.22
C THR A 5 4.61 -14.13 -9.21
N ARG A 6 5.85 -13.83 -9.62
CA ARG A 6 6.91 -13.32 -8.74
C ARG A 6 7.84 -12.29 -9.41
N PRO A 7 7.33 -11.15 -9.90
CA PRO A 7 8.22 -10.04 -10.25
C PRO A 7 9.11 -9.67 -9.05
N GLN A 8 10.41 -9.50 -9.30
CA GLN A 8 11.35 -9.10 -8.25
C GLN A 8 11.23 -7.58 -8.01
N VAL A 9 11.53 -6.78 -9.03
CA VAL A 9 11.48 -5.32 -8.91
C VAL A 9 10.68 -4.74 -10.06
N VAL A 10 9.71 -3.89 -9.74
CA VAL A 10 9.05 -3.02 -10.72
C VAL A 10 9.34 -1.58 -10.37
N MET A 11 10.09 -0.90 -11.25
CA MET A 11 10.49 0.49 -11.07
C MET A 11 9.97 1.34 -12.23
N GLY A 12 9.48 2.53 -11.92
CA GLY A 12 9.18 3.54 -12.93
C GLY A 12 8.54 4.78 -12.33
N THR A 13 8.46 5.86 -13.09
CA THR A 13 7.77 7.07 -12.61
C THR A 13 6.26 6.84 -12.50
N ARG A 14 5.67 6.14 -13.48
CA ARG A 14 4.22 5.88 -13.55
C ARG A 14 3.93 4.43 -13.95
N PRO A 15 4.38 3.43 -13.18
CA PRO A 15 4.07 2.05 -13.52
C PRO A 15 2.56 1.81 -13.38
N GLN A 16 1.97 1.15 -14.37
CA GLN A 16 0.53 0.90 -14.44
C GLN A 16 0.25 -0.60 -14.62
N GLY A 17 -0.84 -1.08 -14.01
CA GLY A 17 -1.35 -2.43 -14.25
C GLY A 17 -0.35 -3.49 -13.83
N MET A 18 -0.02 -3.50 -12.54
CA MET A 18 0.89 -4.48 -11.95
C MET A 18 0.07 -5.53 -11.21
N MET A 19 0.17 -6.78 -11.65
CA MET A 19 -0.59 -7.88 -11.07
C MET A 19 0.28 -9.11 -10.85
N GLY A 20 0.12 -9.73 -9.69
CA GLY A 20 0.78 -10.99 -9.39
C GLY A 20 0.41 -11.56 -8.03
N THR A 21 1.04 -12.67 -7.67
CA THR A 21 0.84 -13.27 -6.34
C THR A 21 1.82 -12.68 -5.34
N ARG A 22 3.08 -12.47 -5.74
CA ARG A 22 4.14 -11.91 -4.90
C ARG A 22 4.95 -10.87 -5.68
N SER A 23 5.33 -9.79 -5.02
CA SER A 23 6.35 -8.87 -5.52
C SER A 23 7.33 -8.61 -4.40
N GLN A 24 8.63 -8.54 -4.70
CA GLN A 24 9.59 -8.05 -3.71
C GLN A 24 9.44 -6.53 -3.58
N GLU A 25 9.58 -5.78 -4.67
CA GLU A 25 9.51 -4.32 -4.63
C GLU A 25 8.72 -3.71 -5.80
N VAL A 26 7.87 -2.74 -5.47
CA VAL A 26 7.21 -1.86 -6.43
C VAL A 26 7.55 -0.43 -6.06
N ILE A 27 8.31 0.25 -6.91
CA ILE A 27 8.80 1.61 -6.67
C ILE A 27 8.33 2.52 -7.80
N GLY A 28 7.63 3.59 -7.45
CA GLY A 28 7.36 4.64 -8.42
C GLY A 28 6.75 5.88 -7.82
N THR A 29 6.83 7.02 -8.53
CA THR A 29 6.24 8.26 -8.02
C THR A 29 4.71 8.23 -8.06
N ARG A 30 4.11 7.65 -9.11
CA ARG A 30 2.66 7.54 -9.28
C ARG A 30 2.22 6.16 -9.80
N PRO A 31 2.43 5.09 -9.02
CA PRO A 31 1.98 3.76 -9.41
C PRO A 31 0.45 3.72 -9.45
N LYS A 32 -0.11 3.13 -10.52
CA LYS A 32 -1.56 2.93 -10.65
C LYS A 32 -1.90 1.44 -10.71
N MET A 33 -2.92 1.05 -9.95
CA MET A 33 -3.50 -0.30 -9.97
C MET A 33 -2.46 -1.37 -9.67
N VAL A 34 -2.02 -1.41 -8.40
CA VAL A 34 -1.04 -2.37 -7.89
C VAL A 34 -1.78 -3.48 -7.15
N LYS A 35 -1.85 -4.67 -7.75
CA LYS A 35 -2.57 -5.82 -7.18
C LYS A 35 -1.63 -7.00 -6.96
N PHE A 36 -1.19 -7.17 -5.72
CA PHE A 36 -0.40 -8.33 -5.32
C PHE A 36 -0.99 -8.98 -4.08
N THR A 37 -1.08 -10.30 -4.02
CA THR A 37 -1.53 -10.99 -2.81
C THR A 37 -0.59 -10.68 -1.63
N ARG A 38 0.73 -10.65 -1.87
CA ARG A 38 1.78 -10.49 -0.85
C ARG A 38 2.97 -9.63 -1.34
N PRO A 39 2.80 -8.32 -1.57
CA PRO A 39 3.93 -7.44 -1.84
C PRO A 39 4.76 -7.22 -0.57
N LEU A 40 6.09 -7.22 -0.69
CA LEU A 40 7.01 -7.02 0.44
C LEU A 40 7.45 -5.56 0.63
N GLY A 41 7.42 -4.78 -0.45
CA GLY A 41 7.71 -3.35 -0.44
C GLY A 41 6.92 -2.65 -1.54
N VAL A 42 6.14 -1.64 -1.17
CA VAL A 42 5.52 -0.73 -2.14
C VAL A 42 5.82 0.69 -1.72
N MET A 43 6.54 1.41 -2.56
CA MET A 43 6.91 2.80 -2.35
C MET A 43 6.33 3.67 -3.45
N GLY A 44 5.60 4.71 -3.07
CA GLY A 44 5.27 5.76 -4.02
C GLY A 44 4.61 6.99 -3.44
N SER A 45 4.83 8.12 -4.11
CA SER A 45 4.36 9.43 -3.64
C SER A 45 2.85 9.58 -3.77
N ASP A 46 2.29 9.32 -4.96
CA ASP A 46 0.88 9.45 -5.29
C ASP A 46 0.33 8.13 -5.86
N ALA A 47 0.32 7.09 -5.04
CA ALA A 47 -0.16 5.78 -5.46
C ALA A 47 -1.69 5.73 -5.53
N LEU A 48 -2.22 5.13 -6.59
CA LEU A 48 -3.66 4.92 -6.77
C LEU A 48 -4.00 3.44 -6.81
N GLY A 49 -4.87 3.00 -5.90
CA GLY A 49 -5.42 1.64 -5.89
C GLY A 49 -4.34 0.59 -5.60
N MET A 50 -3.95 0.49 -4.34
CA MET A 50 -3.12 -0.62 -3.85
C MET A 50 -4.00 -1.69 -3.23
N MET A 51 -3.95 -2.90 -3.75
CA MET A 51 -4.72 -4.03 -3.24
C MET A 51 -3.81 -5.21 -2.95
N GLY A 52 -3.93 -5.76 -1.75
CA GLY A 52 -3.25 -7.01 -1.43
C GLY A 52 -3.76 -7.67 -0.16
N THR A 53 -3.64 -8.99 -0.07
CA THR A 53 -4.13 -9.72 1.11
C THR A 53 -3.25 -9.46 2.32
N ARG A 54 -1.93 -9.45 2.13
CA ARG A 54 -0.93 -9.25 3.19
C ARG A 54 0.23 -8.36 2.72
N PRO A 55 -0.01 -7.09 2.38
CA PRO A 55 1.06 -6.19 2.01
C PRO A 55 1.95 -5.90 3.22
N GLN A 56 3.25 -6.01 3.04
CA GLN A 56 4.27 -5.61 4.00
C GLN A 56 4.98 -4.38 3.47
N GLY A 57 5.34 -3.44 4.35
CA GLY A 57 6.22 -2.32 4.00
C GLY A 57 5.63 -1.40 2.93
N VAL A 58 4.49 -0.78 3.22
CA VAL A 58 3.86 0.18 2.29
C VAL A 58 4.17 1.59 2.75
N MET A 59 4.79 2.37 1.88
CA MET A 59 5.20 3.75 2.15
C MET A 59 4.74 4.69 1.05
N GLY A 60 4.23 5.85 1.44
CA GLY A 60 3.87 6.87 0.46
C GLY A 60 3.40 8.19 1.05
N THR A 61 3.28 9.19 0.19
CA THR A 61 2.92 10.55 0.65
C THR A 61 1.43 10.76 0.62
N ARG A 62 0.76 10.35 -0.47
CA ARG A 62 -0.65 10.60 -0.77
C ARG A 62 -1.30 9.41 -1.47
N PRO A 63 -1.28 8.21 -0.88
CA PRO A 63 -1.97 7.09 -1.48
C PRO A 63 -3.49 7.31 -1.44
N GLN A 64 -4.18 6.87 -2.49
CA GLN A 64 -5.64 6.80 -2.54
C GLN A 64 -6.07 5.35 -2.71
N GLY A 65 -6.92 4.86 -1.81
CA GLY A 65 -7.48 3.52 -1.85
C GLY A 65 -6.41 2.45 -1.61
N VAL A 66 -6.13 2.20 -0.33
CA VAL A 66 -5.27 1.08 0.10
C VAL A 66 -6.14 0.03 0.77
N MET A 67 -6.22 -1.14 0.16
CA MET A 67 -7.03 -2.24 0.65
C MET A 67 -6.17 -3.47 0.93
N GLY A 68 -6.33 -4.04 2.12
CA GLY A 68 -5.81 -5.37 2.38
C GLY A 68 -6.31 -6.04 3.63
N THR A 69 -6.31 -7.38 3.65
CA THR A 69 -6.83 -8.13 4.80
C THR A 69 -5.96 -7.93 6.04
N ARG A 70 -4.63 -7.97 5.87
CA ARG A 70 -3.63 -7.84 6.96
C ARG A 70 -2.44 -6.98 6.54
N PRO A 71 -2.61 -5.67 6.31
CA PRO A 71 -1.51 -4.79 5.98
C PRO A 71 -0.59 -4.60 7.20
N MET A 72 0.72 -4.68 6.97
CA MET A 72 1.75 -4.55 8.01
C MET A 72 2.73 -3.42 7.69
N ARG A 73 3.08 -2.62 8.71
CA ARG A 73 4.10 -1.56 8.64
C ARG A 73 3.79 -0.56 7.51
N VAL A 74 2.64 0.11 7.65
CA VAL A 74 2.15 1.07 6.68
C VAL A 74 2.47 2.48 7.16
N LYS A 75 3.13 3.30 6.34
CA LYS A 75 3.47 4.69 6.68
C LYS A 75 3.03 5.65 5.59
N PHE A 76 2.11 6.55 5.92
CA PHE A 76 1.59 7.52 4.97
C PHE A 76 1.46 8.94 5.51
N THR A 77 1.87 9.96 4.76
CA THR A 77 1.69 11.35 5.22
C THR A 77 0.24 11.80 5.13
N ARG A 78 -0.43 11.58 3.99
CA ARG A 78 -1.79 12.06 3.70
C ARG A 78 -2.65 11.01 2.97
N PRO A 79 -2.87 9.83 3.56
CA PRO A 79 -3.63 8.78 2.91
C PRO A 79 -5.13 9.10 2.88
N ILE A 80 -5.79 8.66 1.81
CA ILE A 80 -7.25 8.67 1.67
C ILE A 80 -7.75 7.24 1.48
N GLY A 81 -8.60 6.79 2.39
CA GLY A 81 -9.27 5.49 2.31
C GLY A 81 -8.31 4.32 2.50
N ILE A 82 -8.07 3.94 3.76
CA ILE A 82 -7.37 2.70 4.09
C ILE A 82 -8.36 1.70 4.67
N MET A 83 -8.42 0.50 4.09
CA MET A 83 -9.33 -0.54 4.52
C MET A 83 -8.57 -1.84 4.79
N GLY A 84 -8.81 -2.45 5.94
CA GLY A 84 -8.33 -3.79 6.19
C GLY A 84 -8.89 -4.46 7.42
N SER A 85 -9.00 -5.79 7.40
CA SER A 85 -9.59 -6.53 8.52
C SER A 85 -8.72 -6.45 9.78
N ASP A 86 -7.41 -6.69 9.68
CA ASP A 86 -6.47 -6.69 10.81
C ASP A 86 -5.19 -5.91 10.41
N PRO A 87 -5.27 -4.57 10.34
CA PRO A 87 -4.12 -3.74 10.03
C PRO A 87 -3.17 -3.62 11.24
N GLN A 88 -1.87 -3.74 10.99
CA GLN A 88 -0.83 -3.70 12.03
C GLN A 88 0.26 -2.67 11.73
N GLY A 89 0.53 -1.80 12.71
CA GLY A 89 1.63 -0.84 12.61
C GLY A 89 1.38 0.21 11.53
N MET A 90 0.22 0.85 11.58
CA MET A 90 -0.11 1.97 10.69
C MET A 90 0.31 3.29 11.31
N MET A 91 1.00 4.11 10.53
CA MET A 91 1.38 5.46 10.93
C MET A 91 0.95 6.45 9.86
N GLY A 92 0.38 7.58 10.27
CA GLY A 92 0.18 8.68 9.34
C GLY A 92 -0.09 10.03 9.97
N THR A 93 0.01 11.08 9.17
CA THR A 93 -0.13 12.46 9.66
C THR A 93 -1.56 12.96 9.45
N ARG A 94 -2.01 13.12 8.21
CA ARG A 94 -3.37 13.57 7.88
C ARG A 94 -4.14 12.46 7.21
N VAL A 95 -4.84 11.66 8.01
CA VAL A 95 -5.54 10.48 7.51
C VAL A 95 -7.02 10.77 7.33
N GLN A 96 -7.53 10.47 6.13
CA GLN A 96 -8.97 10.53 5.84
C GLN A 96 -9.49 9.12 5.58
N GLY A 97 -10.32 8.61 6.49
CA GLY A 97 -10.97 7.30 6.36
C GLY A 97 -10.01 6.13 6.60
N VAL A 98 -10.17 5.47 7.75
CA VAL A 98 -9.55 4.18 8.07
C VAL A 98 -10.63 3.27 8.58
N MET A 99 -10.76 2.09 7.99
CA MET A 99 -11.73 1.09 8.39
C MET A 99 -11.04 -0.24 8.63
N GLY A 100 -11.33 -0.85 9.78
CA GLY A 100 -10.90 -2.21 10.05
C GLY A 100 -11.61 -2.86 11.21
N THR A 101 -11.58 -4.19 11.24
CA THR A 101 -12.31 -4.97 12.25
C THR A 101 -11.47 -5.24 13.50
N ARG A 102 -10.14 -5.31 13.38
CA ARG A 102 -9.20 -5.58 14.49
C ARG A 102 -7.87 -4.82 14.33
N PRO A 103 -7.86 -3.47 14.36
CA PRO A 103 -6.64 -2.69 14.22
C PRO A 103 -5.67 -2.83 15.41
N LYS A 104 -4.35 -2.89 15.14
CA LYS A 104 -3.29 -2.87 16.16
C LYS A 104 -2.17 -1.88 15.83
N GLY A 105 -1.70 -1.14 16.82
CA GLY A 105 -0.55 -0.25 16.67
C GLY A 105 -0.78 0.84 15.61
N ILE A 106 -1.95 1.47 15.63
CA ILE A 106 -2.28 2.59 14.76
C ILE A 106 -1.91 3.90 15.48
N LYS A 107 -1.09 4.73 14.84
CA LYS A 107 -0.72 6.06 15.32
C LYS A 107 -1.00 7.09 14.25
N PHE A 108 -1.92 8.01 14.52
CA PHE A 108 -2.16 9.16 13.67
C PHE A 108 -1.78 10.45 14.40
N THR A 109 -0.97 11.27 13.75
CA THR A 109 -0.52 12.55 14.29
C THR A 109 -1.12 13.67 13.46
N SER A 110 -2.17 14.31 13.95
CA SER A 110 -2.59 15.59 13.36
C SER A 110 -1.45 16.61 13.54
N PRO A 111 -1.19 17.49 12.56
CA PRO A 111 -0.40 18.69 12.84
C PRO A 111 -1.08 19.56 13.89
#